data_AF-A0A9Q0UH82-F1
#
_entry.id   AF-A0A9Q0UH82-F1
#
_cell.length_a   1.000
_cell.length_b   1.000
_cell.length_c   1.000
_cell.angle_alpha   90.00
_cell.angle_beta   90.00
_cell.angle_gamma   90.00
#
_symmetry.space_group_name_H-M   'P 1'
#
loop_
_entity.id
_entity.type
_entity.pdbx_description
1 polymer ?
#
loop_
_entity_poly.entity_id
_entity_poly.type
_entity_poly.pdbx_seq_one_letter_code
_entity_poly.pdbx_strand_id
1 'polypeptide(L)'
;MADPEIHHETQPINQIAIDYTPEACTHCPESNSITLTYDHRGGARWRSTTRFLYGTFSSLIQCPKGNTSGLNFNIYLSSLEGDKSQDEIDFEFLGKGQVHRTNEFLRFRDREQRRNS
;
A
#
# COMPACT_ATOMS: atom_id res chain seq x y z
N MET A 1 4.66 -32.73 14.99
CA MET A 1 4.78 -32.68 13.53
C MET A 1 4.63 -31.22 13.14
N ALA A 2 5.68 -30.56 12.69
CA ALA A 2 5.60 -29.17 12.24
C ALA A 2 4.96 -29.12 10.85
N ASP A 3 4.07 -28.15 10.63
CA ASP A 3 3.44 -27.90 9.34
C ASP A 3 4.51 -27.42 8.35
N PRO A 4 4.70 -28.05 7.17
CA PRO A 4 5.62 -27.56 6.16
C PRO A 4 5.03 -26.34 5.45
N GLU A 5 4.88 -25.22 6.16
CA GLU A 5 4.59 -23.94 5.53
C GLU A 5 5.79 -23.52 4.70
N ILE A 6 5.60 -23.42 3.37
CA ILE A 6 6.55 -22.76 2.49
C ILE A 6 6.49 -21.27 2.82
N HIS A 7 7.39 -20.82 3.71
CA HIS A 7 7.57 -19.41 4.00
C HIS A 7 8.24 -18.72 2.81
N HIS A 8 7.48 -17.92 2.07
CA HIS A 8 8.06 -16.96 1.15
C HIS A 8 8.72 -15.85 1.96
N GLU A 9 10.04 -15.71 1.82
CA GLU A 9 10.79 -14.64 2.47
C GLU A 9 10.36 -13.28 1.91
N THR A 10 9.94 -12.38 2.81
CA THR A 10 9.63 -10.98 2.51
C THR A 10 10.62 -10.09 3.25
N GLN A 11 11.03 -8.99 2.63
CA GLN A 11 11.92 -8.01 3.24
C GLN A 11 11.14 -6.71 3.52
N PRO A 12 11.40 -6.01 4.65
CA PRO A 12 10.84 -4.68 4.89
C PRO A 12 11.25 -3.67 3.81
N ILE A 13 10.38 -2.71 3.54
CA ILE A 13 10.70 -1.60 2.63
C ILE A 13 11.44 -0.50 3.40
N ASN A 14 12.74 -0.36 3.13
CA ASN A 14 13.59 0.58 3.89
C ASN A 14 13.78 1.93 3.17
N GLN A 15 13.43 2.01 1.88
CA GLN A 15 13.57 3.20 1.07
C GLN A 15 12.27 3.46 0.30
N ILE A 16 11.78 4.67 0.42
CA ILE A 16 10.59 5.15 -0.28
C ILE A 16 10.90 6.47 -0.99
N ALA A 17 10.15 6.74 -2.05
CA ALA A 17 10.03 8.07 -2.63
C ALA A 17 8.66 8.65 -2.30
N ILE A 18 8.57 9.97 -2.16
CA ILE A 18 7.30 10.69 -2.00
C ILE A 18 7.08 11.52 -3.26
N ASP A 19 5.97 11.29 -3.95
CA ASP A 19 5.72 11.93 -5.24
C ASP A 19 5.20 13.37 -5.10
N TYR A 20 4.44 13.67 -4.04
CA TYR A 20 3.91 15.00 -3.74
C TYR A 20 3.60 15.19 -2.25
N THR A 21 3.59 16.44 -1.80
CA THR A 21 3.27 16.89 -0.42
C THR A 21 4.07 16.12 0.65
N PRO A 22 5.41 16.16 0.63
CA PRO A 22 6.25 15.43 1.59
C PRO A 22 5.96 15.76 3.05
N GLU A 23 5.52 16.98 3.35
CA GLU A 23 5.10 17.41 4.69
C GLU A 23 3.85 16.69 5.24
N ALA A 24 3.14 15.93 4.40
CA ALA A 24 2.00 15.10 4.78
C ALA A 24 2.33 13.60 4.79
N CYS A 25 3.61 13.22 4.63
CA CYS A 25 4.10 11.85 4.69
C CYS A 25 5.27 11.71 5.67
N THR A 26 5.11 10.90 6.71
CA THR A 26 6.18 10.60 7.68
C THR A 26 6.63 9.15 7.53
N HIS A 27 7.95 8.94 7.43
CA HIS A 27 8.58 7.62 7.44
C HIS A 27 9.41 7.48 8.72
N CYS A 28 9.09 6.48 9.55
CA CYS A 28 9.83 6.15 10.77
C CYS A 28 10.44 4.75 10.65
N PRO A 29 11.71 4.65 10.21
CA PRO A 29 12.40 3.37 10.04
C PRO A 29 12.50 2.55 11.33
N GLU A 30 12.61 3.21 12.49
CA GLU A 30 12.75 2.56 13.81
C GLU A 30 11.52 1.74 14.19
N SER A 31 10.34 2.19 13.77
CA SER A 31 9.06 1.51 13.99
C SER A 31 8.55 0.79 12.74
N ASN A 32 9.31 0.81 11.65
CA ASN A 32 8.91 0.29 10.34
C ASN A 32 7.52 0.79 9.90
N SER A 33 7.27 2.10 10.07
CA SER A 33 5.96 2.70 9.81
C SER A 33 6.03 3.89 8.84
N ILE A 34 5.00 3.99 8.01
CA ILE A 34 4.77 5.12 7.10
C ILE A 34 3.37 5.64 7.37
N THR A 35 3.24 6.95 7.56
CA THR A 35 1.97 7.62 7.83
C THR A 35 1.68 8.68 6.78
N LEU A 36 0.51 8.61 6.16
CA LEU A 36 -0.03 9.64 5.29
C LEU A 36 -1.11 10.44 6.03
N THR A 37 -1.05 11.77 5.89
CA THR A 37 -2.05 12.69 6.44
C THR A 37 -2.82 13.33 5.29
N TYR A 38 -4.14 13.42 5.42
CA TYR A 38 -4.97 14.21 4.52
C TYR A 38 -5.55 15.38 5.32
N ASP A 39 -5.28 16.60 4.87
CA ASP A 39 -5.84 17.82 5.45
C ASP A 39 -5.96 18.94 4.38
N HIS A 40 -5.99 20.20 4.81
CA HIS A 40 -6.09 21.37 3.93
C HIS A 40 -4.96 21.47 2.88
N ARG A 41 -3.84 20.76 3.07
CA ARG A 41 -2.73 20.67 2.10
C ARG A 41 -3.02 19.66 0.98
N GLY A 42 -4.08 18.86 1.10
CA GLY A 42 -4.35 17.69 0.30
C GLY A 42 -3.81 16.42 0.97
N GLY A 43 -3.63 15.37 0.17
CA GLY A 43 -2.96 14.14 0.59
C GLY A 43 -1.49 14.10 0.18
N ALA A 44 -0.87 12.95 0.36
CA ALA A 44 0.46 12.63 -0.14
C ALA A 44 0.47 11.20 -0.72
N ARG A 45 1.48 10.88 -1.52
CA ARG A 45 1.70 9.53 -2.05
C ARG A 45 3.16 9.13 -1.88
N TRP A 46 3.38 7.99 -1.24
CA TRP A 46 4.68 7.34 -1.21
C TRP A 46 4.68 6.11 -2.13
N ARG A 47 5.86 5.69 -2.55
CA ARG A 47 6.07 4.47 -3.34
C ARG A 47 7.44 3.86 -3.07
N SER A 48 7.63 2.62 -3.49
CA SER A 48 8.96 2.02 -3.58
C SER A 48 9.85 2.79 -4.56
N THR A 49 11.16 2.79 -4.28
CA THR A 49 12.16 3.40 -5.17
C THR A 49 12.46 2.52 -6.39
N THR A 50 12.20 1.22 -6.31
CA THR A 50 12.37 0.23 -7.37
C THR A 50 11.03 -0.36 -7.81
N ARG A 51 11.00 -0.90 -9.03
CA ARG A 51 9.90 -1.73 -9.53
C ARG A 51 10.15 -3.20 -9.23
N PHE A 52 9.08 -3.97 -9.19
CA PHE A 52 9.11 -5.41 -8.99
C PHE A 52 8.37 -6.08 -10.14
N LEU A 53 8.84 -7.26 -10.54
CA LEU A 53 8.14 -8.13 -11.46
C LEU A 53 7.75 -9.38 -10.69
N TYR A 54 6.46 -9.50 -10.36
CA TYR A 54 5.90 -10.50 -9.44
C TYR A 54 6.40 -10.36 -7.99
N GLY A 55 5.75 -11.06 -7.07
CA GLY A 55 6.16 -11.08 -5.67
C GLY A 55 5.00 -11.25 -4.69
N THR A 56 5.34 -11.24 -3.40
CA THR A 56 4.35 -11.12 -2.33
C THR A 56 4.57 -9.79 -1.63
N PHE A 57 3.51 -9.00 -1.55
CA PHE A 57 3.52 -7.68 -0.93
C PHE A 57 2.49 -7.67 0.18
N SER A 58 2.83 -7.01 1.28
CA SER A 58 1.95 -6.96 2.44
C SER A 58 2.15 -5.70 3.24
N SER A 59 1.08 -5.26 3.90
CA SER A 59 1.10 -4.14 4.83
C SER A 59 0.08 -4.35 5.94
N LEU A 60 0.40 -3.82 7.12
CA LEU A 60 -0.55 -3.60 8.20
C LEU A 60 -1.06 -2.16 8.08
N ILE A 61 -2.34 -2.00 7.78
CA ILE A 61 -2.93 -0.67 7.54
C ILE A 61 -3.91 -0.35 8.65
N GLN A 62 -3.69 0.79 9.29
CA GLN A 62 -4.66 1.39 10.20
C GLN A 62 -5.33 2.59 9.53
N CYS A 63 -6.64 2.49 9.31
CA CYS A 63 -7.40 3.51 8.60
C CYS A 63 -7.60 4.78 9.46
N PRO A 64 -7.77 5.97 8.83
CA PRO A 64 -8.06 7.20 9.56
C PRO A 64 -9.31 7.08 10.44
N LYS A 65 -9.31 7.75 11.58
CA LYS A 65 -10.47 7.85 12.47
C LYS A 65 -11.38 9.01 12.08
N GLY A 66 -12.64 8.96 12.51
CA GLY A 66 -13.58 10.06 12.35
C GLY A 66 -14.33 9.98 11.02
N ASN A 67 -14.81 11.11 10.52
CA ASN A 67 -15.55 11.16 9.27
C ASN A 67 -14.58 11.10 8.08
N THR A 68 -14.54 9.95 7.40
CA THR A 68 -13.70 9.72 6.22
C THR A 68 -14.50 9.82 4.92
N SER A 69 -15.73 10.33 4.96
CA SER A 69 -16.56 10.52 3.76
C SER A 69 -15.80 11.23 2.65
N GLY A 70 -15.73 10.60 1.49
CA GLY A 70 -15.06 11.16 0.31
C GLY A 70 -13.54 10.93 0.27
N LEU A 71 -12.95 10.34 1.30
CA LEU A 71 -11.56 9.90 1.27
C LEU A 71 -11.45 8.51 0.62
N ASN A 72 -10.43 8.36 -0.20
CA ASN A 72 -9.91 7.08 -0.67
C ASN A 72 -8.48 6.95 -0.14
N PHE A 73 -8.25 5.95 0.71
CA PHE A 73 -6.92 5.58 1.15
C PHE A 73 -6.67 4.15 0.68
N ASN A 74 -5.47 3.89 0.17
CA ASN A 74 -5.22 2.68 -0.59
C ASN A 74 -3.79 2.16 -0.40
N ILE A 75 -3.59 0.93 -0.88
CA ILE A 75 -2.28 0.37 -1.19
C ILE A 75 -2.43 -0.42 -2.49
N TYR A 76 -1.52 -0.23 -3.42
CA TYR A 76 -1.66 -0.81 -4.75
C TYR A 76 -0.31 -1.03 -5.41
N LEU A 77 -0.31 -1.83 -6.47
CA LEU A 77 0.80 -1.91 -7.42
C LEU A 77 0.38 -1.22 -8.71
N SER A 78 1.26 -0.38 -9.26
CA SER A 78 1.14 0.13 -10.62
C SER A 78 2.48 0.05 -11.33
N SER A 79 2.46 -0.33 -12.60
CA SER A 79 3.63 -0.30 -13.48
C SER A 79 4.19 1.12 -13.66
N LEU A 80 3.32 2.11 -13.83
CA LEU A 80 3.62 3.53 -13.81
C LEU A 80 2.36 4.35 -13.55
N GLU A 81 2.24 4.85 -12.33
CA GLU A 81 1.16 5.70 -11.88
C GLU A 81 0.93 6.92 -12.80
N GLY A 82 -0.30 7.06 -13.30
CA GLY A 82 -0.71 8.12 -14.22
C GLY A 82 -0.54 7.76 -15.71
N ASP A 83 0.03 6.60 -16.04
CA ASP A 83 0.05 6.07 -17.40
C ASP A 83 -1.34 5.49 -17.75
N LYS A 84 -1.82 5.76 -18.96
CA LYS A 84 -3.12 5.25 -19.45
C LYS A 84 -3.14 3.75 -19.74
N SER A 85 -1.96 3.15 -19.84
CA SER A 85 -1.76 1.74 -20.17
C SER A 85 -1.16 0.94 -19.00
N GLN A 86 -1.27 1.47 -17.78
CA GLN A 86 -0.69 0.83 -16.60
C GLN A 86 -1.35 -0.52 -16.29
N ASP A 87 -0.52 -1.53 -16.02
CA ASP A 87 -0.93 -2.69 -15.23
C ASP A 87 -1.10 -2.27 -13.76
N GLU A 88 -2.19 -2.69 -13.11
CA GLU A 88 -2.58 -2.25 -11.77
C GLU A 88 -3.26 -3.34 -10.92
N ILE A 89 -2.97 -3.35 -9.62
CA ILE A 89 -3.63 -4.21 -8.61
C ILE A 89 -3.92 -3.35 -7.37
N ASP A 90 -5.20 -3.15 -7.06
CA ASP A 90 -5.64 -2.18 -6.05
C ASP A 90 -6.30 -2.77 -4.80
N PHE A 91 -6.01 -2.16 -3.66
CA PHE A 91 -6.85 -2.19 -2.47
C PHE A 91 -7.28 -0.77 -2.12
N GLU A 92 -8.55 -0.45 -2.37
CA GLU A 92 -9.12 0.86 -2.09
C GLU A 92 -10.10 0.78 -0.93
N PHE A 93 -9.85 1.60 0.10
CA PHE A 93 -10.78 1.77 1.21
C PHE A 93 -11.58 3.06 1.00
N LEU A 94 -12.85 2.88 0.62
CA LEU A 94 -13.76 3.99 0.35
C LEU A 94 -14.40 4.47 1.65
N GLY A 95 -14.00 5.63 2.14
CA GLY A 95 -14.56 6.24 3.34
C GLY A 95 -16.04 6.62 3.14
N LYS A 96 -16.91 6.06 4.00
CA LYS A 96 -18.38 6.23 3.95
C LYS A 96 -18.94 6.68 5.30
N GLY A 97 -18.42 7.77 5.85
CA GLY A 97 -18.89 8.33 7.12
C GLY A 97 -17.92 8.10 8.27
N GLN A 98 -18.45 7.90 9.48
CA GLN A 98 -17.61 7.68 10.66
C GLN A 98 -17.05 6.27 10.67
N VAL A 99 -15.74 6.16 10.55
CA VAL A 99 -15.02 4.88 10.69
C VAL A 99 -14.40 4.84 12.09
N HIS A 100 -14.73 3.78 12.83
CA HIS A 100 -14.00 3.40 14.03
C HIS A 100 -12.74 2.66 13.59
N ARG A 101 -11.61 2.89 14.27
CA ARG A 101 -10.29 2.35 13.90
C ARG A 101 -10.39 0.86 13.53
N THR A 102 -10.04 0.53 12.29
CA THR A 102 -9.82 -0.84 11.83
C THR A 102 -8.33 -1.02 11.53
N ASN A 103 -7.79 -2.16 11.93
CA ASN A 103 -6.49 -2.64 11.49
C ASN A 103 -6.75 -3.78 10.51
N GLU A 104 -6.28 -3.63 9.29
CA GLU A 104 -6.41 -4.64 8.24
C GLU A 104 -5.01 -5.14 7.88
N PHE A 105 -4.83 -6.46 7.83
CA PHE A 105 -3.62 -7.08 7.28
C PHE A 105 -3.89 -7.44 5.83
N LEU A 106 -3.23 -6.75 4.92
CA LEU A 106 -3.30 -7.03 3.49
C LEU A 106 -2.06 -7.79 3.07
N ARG A 107 -2.25 -8.95 2.42
CA ARG A 107 -1.20 -9.72 1.77
C ARG A 107 -1.70 -10.15 0.41
N PHE A 108 -0.96 -9.80 -0.63
CA PHE A 108 -1.29 -10.21 -1.99
C PHE A 108 -0.06 -10.77 -2.70
N ARG A 109 -0.33 -11.61 -3.69
CA ARG A 109 0.68 -12.36 -4.41
C ARG A 109 0.41 -12.27 -5.89
N ASP A 110 1.34 -11.63 -6.59
CA ASP A 110 1.34 -11.59 -8.04
C ASP A 110 2.13 -12.80 -8.58
N ARG A 111 1.56 -13.51 -9.55
CA ARG A 111 2.18 -14.66 -10.22
C ARG A 111 1.96 -14.56 -11.72
N GLU A 112 2.99 -14.89 -12.50
CA GLU A 112 2.87 -15.15 -13.94
C GLU A 112 1.82 -16.24 -14.19
N GLN A 113 0.67 -15.90 -14.76
CA GLN A 113 -0.26 -16.88 -15.34
C GLN A 113 0.10 -17.09 -16.81
N ARG A 114 0.94 -18.09 -17.11
CA ARG A 114 1.06 -18.59 -18.48
C ARG A 114 -0.24 -19.29 -18.86
N ARG A 115 -1.10 -18.63 -19.64
CA ARG A 115 -2.07 -19.36 -20.46
C ARG A 115 -1.31 -19.95 -21.64
N ASN A 116 -1.07 -21.26 -21.60
CA ASN A 116 -0.67 -21.99 -22.80
C ASN A 116 -1.86 -21.92 -23.78
N SER A 117 -1.67 -21.24 -24.91
CA SER A 117 -2.47 -21.40 -26.12
C SER A 117 -1.91 -22.53 -26.97
#